data_AF-A0A8K0IZJ0-F1
#
_entry.id   AF-A0A8K0IZJ0-F1
#
_cell.length_a   1.000
_cell.length_b   1.000
_cell.length_c   1.000
_cell.angle_alpha   90.00
_cell.angle_beta   90.00
_cell.angle_gamma   90.00
#
_symmetry.space_group_name_H-M   'P 1'
#
loop_
_entity.id
_entity.type
_entity.pdbx_description
1 polymer ?
#
loop_
_entity_poly.entity_id
_entity_poly.type
_entity_poly.pdbx_seq_one_letter_code
_entity_poly.pdbx_strand_id
1 'polypeptide(L)'
;MEMEMEMQMQMAKPNVEQSQAFGKSRVFAAVDGTFSQAITGRIKTVQDHSNVTEDDVLEAEEMASSMSLEHLNAVMENVRDVHDGDPNFPHLTMQKIRDFLGVRENPDRHKSLIHGMKVEAALMTQNSPYAEVRAVTKNHDDPAMPVSTVRAWAIGLVFCCSFAFANQFLPIRQPPILLDGNATQLLAYPVGKAWERWMPRIDVRIPFTKHAINWNPGRFNKKEHMLIVLMVNASQGLPFCQEIVCAQVLPQLSKQRDFRSFSYIFLNALSTSCLAYGLAGLTRRFLVYPSYCIWHQSLGTIALNTALHNETDHSPHSEGIHPIEGLPGLIHNVSRRVVFVVSFLAMFVYSWLPQFSFRALQYFSWMTWFAPRNVHLNVLTGMQNGLGLFNPFPTFDWTVISSVLTDPLTIPALYTFNFAGGMFMTGLIILGVWYTNTWNTGYLPVVRDAISRDGIFDHFGLPYEVPRVLDGKGNLDLGRYSNYSAVYMSAGKSLSYGMSFALYSALVTHMILQHRSQLKTGLKNVARGLGWRGSRANCPGKRVDDNMRGMKAEDEDVDVNNRLMAAYPKGTYQYVLVSHPVALCIQN
;
A
#
# COMPACT_ATOMS: atom_id res chain seq x y z
N MET A 1 2.74 -61.93 -22.63
CA MET A 1 1.43 -61.57 -22.06
C MET A 1 1.29 -61.94 -20.57
N GLU A 2 2.11 -62.84 -20.01
CA GLU A 2 2.28 -62.95 -18.54
C GLU A 2 3.56 -62.29 -18.00
N MET A 3 4.48 -61.86 -18.88
CA MET A 3 5.73 -61.19 -18.49
C MET A 3 5.67 -59.64 -18.56
N GLU A 4 4.58 -59.07 -19.09
CA GLU A 4 4.32 -57.62 -19.09
C GLU A 4 3.51 -57.16 -17.88
N MET A 5 2.93 -58.10 -17.11
CA MET A 5 2.14 -57.79 -15.93
C MET A 5 3.00 -57.65 -14.66
N GLU A 6 4.18 -58.28 -14.60
CA GLU A 6 5.12 -58.13 -13.48
C GLU A 6 5.97 -56.85 -13.55
N MET A 7 6.16 -56.26 -14.74
CA MET A 7 6.95 -55.03 -14.88
C MET A 7 6.15 -53.75 -14.55
N GLN A 8 4.81 -53.83 -14.49
CA GLN A 8 3.93 -52.71 -14.14
C GLN A 8 3.58 -52.63 -12.64
N MET A 9 4.02 -53.58 -11.81
CA MET A 9 3.71 -53.61 -10.37
C MET A 9 4.81 -53.02 -9.48
N GLN A 10 5.97 -52.60 -10.03
CA GLN A 10 7.08 -52.02 -9.27
C GLN A 10 7.27 -50.49 -9.41
N MET A 11 6.37 -49.76 -10.07
CA MET A 11 6.47 -48.29 -10.22
C MET A 11 5.36 -47.48 -9.51
N ALA A 12 4.80 -47.99 -8.42
CA ALA A 12 3.98 -47.20 -7.51
C ALA A 12 4.77 -46.85 -6.23
N LYS A 13 5.63 -45.81 -6.31
CA LYS A 13 6.17 -45.18 -5.09
C LYS A 13 5.05 -44.35 -4.44
N PRO A 14 4.72 -44.55 -3.16
CA PRO A 14 3.80 -43.66 -2.48
C PRO A 14 4.48 -42.30 -2.24
N ASN A 15 3.75 -41.21 -2.50
CA ASN A 15 4.15 -39.85 -2.19
C ASN A 15 4.56 -39.72 -0.71
N VAL A 16 5.83 -39.41 -0.48
CA VAL A 16 6.42 -39.27 0.87
C VAL A 16 5.90 -38.04 1.62
N GLU A 17 5.30 -37.06 0.94
CA GLU A 17 4.73 -35.86 1.57
C GLU A 17 3.35 -36.09 2.22
N GLN A 18 2.52 -36.99 1.69
CA GLN A 18 1.21 -37.30 2.31
C GLN A 18 1.30 -38.28 3.48
N SER A 19 2.33 -39.14 3.52
CA SER A 19 2.56 -40.05 4.65
C SER A 19 3.14 -39.35 5.88
N GLN A 20 3.82 -38.21 5.71
CA GLN A 20 4.24 -37.38 6.85
C GLN A 20 3.06 -36.63 7.48
N ALA A 21 2.07 -36.20 6.69
CA ALA A 21 0.85 -35.57 7.21
C ALA A 21 -0.04 -36.55 7.99
N PHE A 22 -0.22 -37.78 7.49
CA PHE A 22 -0.99 -38.82 8.20
C PHE A 22 -0.24 -39.44 9.39
N GLY A 23 1.10 -39.42 9.39
CA GLY A 23 1.92 -39.82 10.54
C GLY A 23 1.94 -38.80 11.67
N LYS A 24 1.93 -37.50 11.35
CA LYS A 24 1.98 -36.40 12.34
C LYS A 24 0.74 -36.31 13.23
N SER A 25 -0.43 -36.69 12.73
CA SER A 25 -1.67 -36.71 13.54
C SER A 25 -1.72 -37.85 14.56
N ARG A 26 -0.92 -38.92 14.39
CA ARG A 26 -0.92 -40.07 15.31
C ARG A 26 0.12 -39.98 16.43
N VAL A 27 1.18 -39.19 16.27
CA VAL A 27 2.23 -39.05 17.30
C VAL A 27 1.73 -38.27 18.53
N PHE A 28 0.76 -37.37 18.36
CA PHE A 28 0.14 -36.62 19.47
C PHE A 28 -1.07 -37.32 20.12
N ALA A 29 -1.60 -38.39 19.54
CA ALA A 29 -2.74 -39.12 20.11
C ALA A 29 -2.37 -40.02 21.31
N ALA A 30 -1.08 -40.12 21.64
CA ALA A 30 -0.57 -41.01 22.69
C ALA A 30 -0.05 -40.26 23.95
N VAL A 31 -0.37 -38.98 24.12
CA VAL A 31 0.01 -38.20 25.31
C VAL A 31 -1.24 -37.60 25.96
N ASP A 32 -1.37 -37.85 27.27
CA ASP A 32 -2.48 -37.53 28.20
C ASP A 32 -3.53 -36.51 27.72
N GLY A 33 -4.81 -36.93 27.75
CA GLY A 33 -5.97 -36.15 27.30
C GLY A 33 -6.20 -34.82 28.04
N THR A 34 -5.55 -34.59 29.18
CA THR A 34 -5.55 -33.31 29.91
C THR A 34 -4.57 -32.29 29.32
N PHE A 35 -3.45 -32.74 28.74
CA PHE A 35 -2.46 -31.88 28.07
C PHE A 35 -2.99 -31.41 26.71
N SER A 36 -3.64 -32.29 25.96
CA SER A 36 -4.27 -31.98 24.67
C SER A 36 -5.39 -30.94 24.79
N GLN A 37 -6.25 -31.00 25.82
CA GLN A 37 -7.32 -30.02 26.02
C GLN A 37 -6.81 -28.62 26.44
N ALA A 38 -5.76 -28.57 27.27
CA ALA A 38 -5.15 -27.30 27.69
C ALA A 38 -4.41 -26.60 26.54
N ILE A 39 -3.74 -27.36 25.68
CA ILE A 39 -3.14 -26.87 24.44
C ILE A 39 -4.23 -26.40 23.48
N THR A 40 -5.28 -27.19 23.23
CA THR A 40 -6.39 -26.80 22.33
C THR A 40 -7.09 -25.51 22.79
N GLY A 41 -7.28 -25.32 24.11
CA GLY A 41 -7.83 -24.07 24.67
C GLY A 41 -6.90 -22.87 24.51
N ARG A 42 -5.58 -23.08 24.62
CA ARG A 42 -4.54 -22.05 24.38
C ARG A 42 -4.37 -21.71 22.91
N ILE A 43 -4.45 -22.71 22.03
CA ILE A 43 -4.45 -22.56 20.57
C ILE A 43 -5.62 -21.66 20.18
N LYS A 44 -6.84 -21.93 20.68
CA LYS A 44 -8.01 -21.06 20.41
C LYS A 44 -7.82 -19.64 20.91
N THR A 45 -7.25 -19.44 22.10
CA THR A 45 -7.01 -18.07 22.61
C THR A 45 -5.94 -17.34 21.81
N VAL A 46 -4.85 -18.01 21.41
CA VAL A 46 -3.80 -17.41 20.57
C VAL A 46 -4.33 -17.14 19.14
N GLN A 47 -5.15 -18.04 18.60
CA GLN A 47 -5.80 -17.93 17.29
C GLN A 47 -6.73 -16.71 17.23
N ASP A 48 -7.59 -16.53 18.24
CA ASP A 48 -8.52 -15.39 18.32
C ASP A 48 -7.81 -14.05 18.52
N HIS A 49 -6.66 -14.03 19.21
CA HIS A 49 -5.95 -12.78 19.51
C HIS A 49 -4.90 -12.40 18.46
N SER A 50 -4.46 -13.34 17.61
CA SER A 50 -3.31 -13.13 16.71
C SER A 50 -3.58 -13.43 15.23
N ASN A 51 -4.79 -13.87 14.84
CA ASN A 51 -5.13 -14.25 13.46
C ASN A 51 -4.09 -15.21 12.85
N VAL A 52 -3.81 -16.31 13.57
CA VAL A 52 -2.80 -17.31 13.20
C VAL A 52 -3.50 -18.61 12.83
N THR A 53 -3.03 -19.30 11.77
CA THR A 53 -3.59 -20.60 11.36
C THR A 53 -3.19 -21.69 12.36
N GLU A 54 -3.96 -22.78 12.48
CA GLU A 54 -3.60 -23.92 13.34
C GLU A 54 -2.21 -24.48 12.99
N ASP A 55 -1.90 -24.61 11.69
CA ASP A 55 -0.60 -25.07 11.22
C ASP A 55 0.56 -24.15 11.66
N ASP A 56 0.33 -22.83 11.64
CA ASP A 56 1.32 -21.83 12.05
C ASP A 56 1.60 -21.89 13.56
N VAL A 57 0.59 -22.19 14.37
CA VAL A 57 0.78 -22.37 15.83
C VAL A 57 1.57 -23.64 16.10
N LEU A 58 1.31 -24.73 15.36
CA LEU A 58 2.04 -25.98 15.51
C LEU A 58 3.52 -25.83 15.11
N GLU A 59 3.81 -25.14 14.01
CA GLU A 59 5.19 -24.86 13.58
C GLU A 59 5.93 -23.99 14.59
N ALA A 60 5.24 -22.99 15.16
CA ALA A 60 5.80 -22.15 16.20
C ALA A 60 6.04 -22.91 17.51
N GLU A 61 5.16 -23.84 17.89
CA GLU A 61 5.37 -24.71 19.06
C GLU A 61 6.59 -25.63 18.88
N GLU A 62 6.78 -26.19 17.67
CA GLU A 62 7.96 -27.00 17.34
C GLU A 62 9.24 -26.17 17.46
N MET A 63 9.27 -24.97 16.89
CA MET A 63 10.43 -24.07 17.02
C MET A 63 10.64 -23.61 18.46
N ALA A 64 9.58 -23.28 19.19
CA ALA A 64 9.63 -22.87 20.59
C ALA A 64 10.25 -23.96 21.49
N SER A 65 10.04 -25.25 21.16
CA SER A 65 10.65 -26.37 21.86
C SER A 65 12.18 -26.41 21.72
N SER A 66 12.70 -25.95 20.57
CA SER A 66 14.13 -25.90 20.26
C SER A 66 14.84 -24.61 20.71
N MET A 67 14.08 -23.58 21.11
CA MET A 67 14.61 -22.25 21.39
C MET A 67 15.29 -22.16 22.77
N SER A 68 16.54 -21.69 22.80
CA SER A 68 17.29 -21.43 24.05
C SER A 68 16.81 -20.15 24.75
N LEU A 69 17.02 -20.04 26.08
CA LEU A 69 16.64 -18.85 26.85
C LEU A 69 17.48 -17.62 26.47
N GLU A 70 18.75 -17.81 26.12
CA GLU A 70 19.64 -16.72 25.68
C GLU A 70 19.17 -16.15 24.34
N HIS A 71 18.81 -17.02 23.40
CA HIS A 71 18.26 -16.62 22.11
C HIS A 71 16.91 -15.91 22.29
N LEU A 72 16.02 -16.43 23.14
CA LEU A 72 14.74 -15.79 23.46
C LEU A 72 14.94 -14.36 23.99
N ASN A 73 15.86 -14.16 24.92
CA ASN A 73 16.15 -12.83 25.47
C ASN A 73 16.69 -11.89 24.38
N ALA A 74 17.59 -12.37 23.52
CA ALA A 74 18.13 -11.57 22.43
C ALA A 74 17.05 -11.16 21.42
N VAL A 75 16.16 -12.10 21.04
CA VAL A 75 15.02 -11.83 20.15
C VAL A 75 14.07 -10.82 20.79
N MET A 76 13.69 -11.00 22.06
CA MET A 76 12.77 -10.10 22.74
C MET A 76 13.34 -8.70 22.99
N GLU A 77 14.64 -8.59 23.30
CA GLU A 77 15.33 -7.29 23.36
C GLU A 77 15.32 -6.59 22.00
N ASN A 78 15.55 -7.33 20.91
CA ASN A 78 15.49 -6.79 19.55
C ASN A 78 14.09 -6.33 19.18
N VAL A 79 13.08 -7.17 19.40
CA VAL A 79 11.67 -6.85 19.13
C VAL A 79 11.24 -5.60 19.90
N ARG A 80 11.60 -5.49 21.18
CA ARG A 80 11.36 -4.27 21.97
C ARG A 80 12.05 -3.07 21.31
N ASP A 81 13.34 -3.14 21.03
CA ASP A 81 14.09 -1.99 20.53
C ASP A 81 13.64 -1.54 19.13
N VAL A 82 13.11 -2.45 18.31
CA VAL A 82 12.58 -2.17 16.97
C VAL A 82 11.15 -1.62 17.01
N HIS A 83 10.27 -2.20 17.83
CA HIS A 83 8.84 -1.91 17.85
C HIS A 83 8.38 -1.00 19.01
N ASP A 84 9.28 -0.57 19.90
CA ASP A 84 8.94 0.37 20.97
C ASP A 84 8.46 1.71 20.38
N GLY A 85 7.24 2.11 20.75
CA GLY A 85 6.59 3.32 20.23
C GLY A 85 5.90 3.15 18.87
N ASP A 86 5.81 1.94 18.31
CA ASP A 86 5.03 1.67 17.10
C ASP A 86 3.52 1.60 17.42
N PRO A 87 2.68 2.47 16.83
CA PRO A 87 1.23 2.43 17.02
C PRO A 87 0.54 1.17 16.47
N ASN A 88 1.15 0.49 15.50
CA ASN A 88 0.57 -0.70 14.85
C ASN A 88 0.91 -1.99 15.59
N PHE A 89 1.87 -1.96 16.52
CA PHE A 89 2.26 -3.14 17.29
C PHE A 89 1.28 -3.38 18.46
N PRO A 90 0.81 -4.63 18.70
CA PRO A 90 -0.12 -4.91 19.79
C PRO A 90 0.43 -4.53 21.17
N HIS A 91 -0.23 -3.56 21.83
CA HIS A 91 0.23 -3.03 23.12
C HIS A 91 0.31 -4.10 24.22
N LEU A 92 -0.62 -5.06 24.23
CA LEU A 92 -0.62 -6.16 25.20
C LEU A 92 0.60 -7.06 25.05
N THR A 93 1.00 -7.37 23.80
CA THR A 93 2.20 -8.16 23.52
C THR A 93 3.45 -7.39 23.94
N MET A 94 3.52 -6.09 23.67
CA MET A 94 4.65 -5.25 24.10
C MET A 94 4.77 -5.17 25.63
N GLN A 95 3.64 -5.10 26.34
CA GLN A 95 3.63 -5.11 27.79
C GLN A 95 4.15 -6.44 28.34
N LYS A 96 3.71 -7.57 27.79
CA LYS A 96 4.22 -8.91 28.17
C LYS A 96 5.73 -9.03 27.94
N ILE A 97 6.25 -8.50 26.82
CA ILE A 97 7.68 -8.49 26.52
C ILE A 97 8.44 -7.68 27.58
N ARG A 98 7.93 -6.51 27.95
CA ARG A 98 8.54 -5.66 28.99
C ARG A 98 8.53 -6.35 30.36
N ASP A 99 7.42 -6.98 30.72
CA ASP A 99 7.29 -7.73 31.96
C ASP A 99 8.27 -8.92 31.97
N PHE A 100 8.40 -9.65 30.85
CA PHE A 100 9.36 -10.74 30.69
C PHE A 100 10.81 -10.27 30.85
N LEU A 101 11.20 -9.18 30.18
CA LEU A 101 12.55 -8.62 30.26
C LEU A 101 12.87 -8.00 31.64
N GLY A 102 11.84 -7.56 32.38
CA GLY A 102 11.96 -7.06 33.75
C GLY A 102 12.16 -8.18 34.79
N VAL A 103 11.65 -9.39 34.52
CA VAL A 103 11.80 -10.56 35.39
C VAL A 103 13.11 -11.28 35.08
N ARG A 104 14.23 -10.61 35.39
CA ARG A 104 15.59 -11.19 35.23
C ARG A 104 16.00 -12.08 36.41
N GLU A 105 15.24 -12.05 37.51
CA GLU A 105 15.52 -12.78 38.75
C GLU A 105 14.52 -13.95 38.94
N ASN A 106 15.03 -15.18 38.87
CA ASN A 106 14.36 -16.50 39.06
C ASN A 106 13.57 -17.09 37.87
N PRO A 107 14.24 -17.89 37.01
CA PRO A 107 13.62 -18.64 35.91
C PRO A 107 12.58 -19.69 36.35
N ASP A 108 12.74 -20.27 37.55
CA ASP A 108 11.95 -21.42 37.99
C ASP A 108 10.49 -21.09 38.36
N ARG A 109 10.19 -19.83 38.73
CA ARG A 109 8.83 -19.38 39.06
C ARG A 109 7.99 -18.99 37.84
N HIS A 110 8.60 -18.85 36.66
CA HIS A 110 7.96 -18.29 35.46
C HIS A 110 7.98 -19.23 34.25
N LYS A 111 7.98 -20.55 34.46
CA LYS A 111 8.04 -21.55 33.36
C LYS A 111 6.90 -21.40 32.35
N SER A 112 5.68 -21.07 32.79
CA SER A 112 4.54 -20.83 31.90
C SER A 112 4.70 -19.55 31.07
N LEU A 113 5.23 -18.48 31.68
CA LEU A 113 5.51 -17.21 31.01
C LEU A 113 6.64 -17.39 29.98
N ILE A 114 7.72 -18.05 30.36
CA ILE A 114 8.85 -18.39 29.48
C ILE A 114 8.35 -19.18 28.27
N HIS A 115 7.54 -20.22 28.49
CA HIS A 115 7.03 -21.03 27.39
C HIS A 115 6.10 -20.22 26.47
N GLY A 116 5.18 -19.41 27.04
CA GLY A 116 4.35 -18.50 26.25
C GLY A 116 5.17 -17.51 25.42
N MET A 117 6.23 -16.94 26.00
CA MET A 117 7.15 -16.03 25.30
C MET A 117 7.96 -16.76 24.22
N LYS A 118 8.35 -18.02 24.42
CA LYS A 118 9.00 -18.83 23.36
C LYS A 118 8.07 -19.04 22.16
N VAL A 119 6.79 -19.32 22.41
CA VAL A 119 5.80 -19.46 21.34
C VAL A 119 5.56 -18.12 20.66
N GLU A 120 5.40 -17.02 21.40
CA GLU A 120 5.26 -15.68 20.82
C GLU A 120 6.51 -15.29 19.99
N ALA A 121 7.73 -15.54 20.48
CA ALA A 121 8.96 -15.29 19.73
C ALA A 121 9.04 -16.15 18.47
N ALA A 122 8.73 -17.45 18.56
CA ALA A 122 8.72 -18.35 17.41
C ALA A 122 7.71 -17.89 16.35
N LEU A 123 6.52 -17.49 16.77
CA LEU A 123 5.50 -16.90 15.89
C LEU A 123 6.00 -15.63 15.20
N MET A 124 6.67 -14.73 15.92
CA MET A 124 7.16 -13.46 15.35
C MET A 124 8.36 -13.63 14.43
N THR A 125 9.11 -14.73 14.55
CA THR A 125 10.23 -15.06 13.67
C THR A 125 9.77 -15.79 12.40
N GLN A 126 8.80 -16.72 12.53
CA GLN A 126 8.30 -17.48 11.38
C GLN A 126 7.23 -16.73 10.59
N ASN A 127 6.41 -15.94 11.28
CA ASN A 127 5.35 -15.12 10.71
C ASN A 127 5.65 -13.63 10.91
N SER A 128 4.94 -12.79 10.18
CA SER A 128 5.00 -11.34 10.42
C SER A 128 4.59 -11.04 11.87
N PRO A 129 5.26 -10.12 12.59
CA PRO A 129 4.84 -9.70 13.93
C PRO A 129 3.46 -9.02 13.93
N TYR A 130 3.05 -8.46 12.79
CA TYR A 130 1.79 -7.74 12.60
C TYR A 130 0.66 -8.66 12.13
N ALA A 131 -0.46 -8.63 12.84
CA ALA A 131 -1.62 -9.50 12.59
C ALA A 131 -2.29 -9.20 11.24
N GLU A 132 -2.35 -7.94 10.85
CA GLU A 132 -2.90 -7.47 9.58
C GLU A 132 -2.12 -7.99 8.38
N VAL A 133 -0.80 -8.16 8.51
CA VAL A 133 0.05 -8.76 7.47
C VAL A 133 -0.13 -10.27 7.42
N ARG A 134 -0.21 -10.94 8.58
CA ARG A 134 -0.47 -12.39 8.68
C ARG A 134 -1.81 -12.77 8.06
N ALA A 135 -2.83 -11.94 8.23
CA ALA A 135 -4.17 -12.21 7.69
C ALA A 135 -4.22 -12.26 6.15
N VAL A 136 -3.27 -11.62 5.46
CA VAL A 136 -3.31 -11.45 4.00
C VAL A 136 -2.18 -12.16 3.26
N THR A 137 -1.10 -12.52 3.96
CA THR A 137 0.11 -13.13 3.38
C THR A 137 0.46 -14.44 4.04
N LYS A 138 1.03 -15.37 3.26
CA LYS A 138 1.57 -16.64 3.76
C LYS A 138 3.04 -16.46 4.11
N ASN A 139 3.48 -17.12 5.17
CA ASN A 139 4.88 -17.25 5.61
C ASN A 139 5.76 -18.12 4.68
N HIS A 140 5.16 -18.84 3.73
CA HIS A 140 5.86 -19.65 2.75
C HIS A 140 5.66 -19.15 1.32
N ASP A 141 6.72 -19.27 0.52
CA ASP A 141 6.71 -18.95 -0.90
C ASP A 141 7.38 -20.06 -1.72
N ASP A 142 6.89 -20.25 -2.96
CA ASP A 142 7.43 -21.21 -3.93
C ASP A 142 8.26 -20.48 -5.01
N PRO A 143 9.60 -20.56 -4.99
CA PRO A 143 10.45 -19.87 -5.97
C PRO A 143 10.38 -20.42 -7.40
N ALA A 144 9.91 -21.66 -7.60
CA ALA A 144 9.85 -22.29 -8.93
C ALA A 144 8.69 -21.77 -9.79
N MET A 145 7.75 -21.11 -9.14
CA MET A 145 6.52 -20.59 -9.70
C MET A 145 6.77 -19.51 -10.78
N PRO A 146 6.27 -19.65 -12.02
CA PRO A 146 6.56 -18.70 -13.10
C PRO A 146 5.91 -17.33 -12.83
N VAL A 147 6.68 -16.26 -13.06
CA VAL A 147 6.27 -14.87 -12.83
C VAL A 147 6.29 -14.05 -14.11
N SER A 148 7.42 -14.06 -14.83
CA SER A 148 7.63 -13.29 -16.06
C SER A 148 7.24 -14.13 -17.28
N THR A 149 5.98 -14.03 -17.69
CA THR A 149 5.41 -14.80 -18.81
C THR A 149 4.90 -13.87 -19.90
N VAL A 150 4.83 -14.33 -21.16
CA VAL A 150 4.29 -13.50 -22.26
C VAL A 150 2.88 -13.03 -21.95
N ARG A 151 2.06 -13.90 -21.34
CA ARG A 151 0.71 -13.58 -20.87
C ARG A 151 0.73 -12.38 -19.92
N ALA A 152 1.58 -12.40 -18.90
CA ALA A 152 1.66 -11.31 -17.92
C ALA A 152 2.11 -10.00 -18.57
N TRP A 153 3.11 -10.03 -19.45
CA TRP A 153 3.58 -8.84 -20.16
C TRP A 153 2.55 -8.29 -21.15
N ALA A 154 1.92 -9.13 -21.97
CA ALA A 154 0.92 -8.70 -22.95
C ALA A 154 -0.29 -8.06 -22.27
N ILE A 155 -0.84 -8.72 -21.24
CA ILE A 155 -1.97 -8.19 -20.46
C ILE A 155 -1.53 -6.91 -19.73
N GLY A 156 -0.38 -6.95 -19.04
CA GLY A 156 0.17 -5.80 -18.33
C GLY A 156 0.33 -4.56 -19.19
N LEU A 157 0.95 -4.67 -20.37
CA LEU A 157 1.17 -3.54 -21.27
C LEU A 157 -0.15 -2.93 -21.79
N VAL A 158 -1.13 -3.75 -22.15
CA VAL A 158 -2.44 -3.27 -22.61
C VAL A 158 -3.16 -2.50 -21.50
N PHE A 159 -3.16 -3.04 -20.27
CA PHE A 159 -3.75 -2.34 -19.14
C PHE A 159 -2.96 -1.10 -18.73
N CYS A 160 -1.62 -1.10 -18.82
CA CYS A 160 -0.80 0.10 -18.61
C CYS A 160 -1.23 1.23 -19.55
N CYS A 161 -1.30 0.99 -20.86
CA CYS A 161 -1.75 2.00 -21.83
C CYS A 161 -3.16 2.52 -21.48
N SER A 162 -4.08 1.60 -21.19
CA SER A 162 -5.49 1.92 -20.98
C SER A 162 -5.72 2.71 -19.69
N PHE A 163 -5.07 2.31 -18.59
CA PHE A 163 -5.19 2.97 -17.28
C PHE A 163 -4.41 4.28 -17.24
N ALA A 164 -3.22 4.35 -17.84
CA ALA A 164 -2.48 5.61 -17.95
C ALA A 164 -3.30 6.66 -18.70
N PHE A 165 -3.92 6.27 -19.83
CA PHE A 165 -4.81 7.16 -20.57
C PHE A 165 -6.02 7.62 -19.73
N ALA A 166 -6.71 6.67 -19.08
CA ALA A 166 -7.86 6.98 -18.25
C ALA A 166 -7.50 7.91 -17.07
N ASN A 167 -6.40 7.61 -16.37
CA ASN A 167 -5.92 8.42 -15.24
C ASN A 167 -5.34 9.77 -15.69
N GLN A 168 -4.90 9.93 -16.94
CA GLN A 168 -4.54 11.25 -17.48
C GLN A 168 -5.78 12.11 -17.75
N PHE A 169 -6.88 11.49 -18.17
CA PHE A 169 -8.09 12.17 -18.63
C PHE A 169 -9.07 12.50 -17.48
N LEU A 170 -9.32 11.55 -16.58
CA LEU A 170 -10.35 11.63 -15.55
C LEU A 170 -10.12 12.67 -14.43
N PRO A 171 -8.89 13.06 -14.05
CA PRO A 171 -8.67 14.08 -13.01
C PRO A 171 -9.13 15.48 -13.38
N ILE A 172 -9.37 15.77 -14.66
CA ILE A 172 -9.94 17.06 -15.12
C ILE A 172 -11.38 17.23 -14.59
N ARG A 173 -12.04 16.13 -14.23
CA ARG A 173 -13.36 16.13 -13.58
C ARG A 173 -13.27 16.60 -12.12
N GLN A 174 -14.35 17.20 -11.63
CA GLN A 174 -14.57 17.47 -10.21
C GLN A 174 -15.83 16.72 -9.76
N PRO A 175 -15.75 15.82 -8.75
CA PRO A 175 -14.53 15.31 -8.10
C PRO A 175 -13.66 14.49 -9.07
N PRO A 176 -12.33 14.42 -8.84
CA PRO A 176 -11.43 13.62 -9.65
C PRO A 176 -11.70 12.12 -9.45
N ILE A 177 -11.49 11.33 -10.50
CA ILE A 177 -11.58 9.87 -10.45
C ILE A 177 -10.21 9.32 -10.82
N LEU A 178 -9.70 8.40 -9.99
CA LEU A 178 -8.49 7.64 -10.27
C LEU A 178 -8.83 6.16 -10.24
N LEU A 179 -8.35 5.44 -11.26
CA LEU A 179 -8.39 3.99 -11.29
C LEU A 179 -7.16 3.44 -10.55
N ASP A 180 -7.40 2.53 -9.61
CA ASP A 180 -6.40 1.99 -8.69
C ASP A 180 -5.93 0.57 -9.06
N GLY A 181 -5.00 0.02 -8.29
CA GLY A 181 -4.48 -1.33 -8.47
C GLY A 181 -5.53 -2.43 -8.26
N ASN A 182 -6.50 -2.21 -7.38
CA ASN A 182 -7.55 -3.20 -7.10
C ASN A 182 -8.51 -3.35 -8.29
N ALA A 183 -8.89 -2.24 -8.94
CA ALA A 183 -9.64 -2.28 -10.19
C ALA A 183 -8.88 -3.05 -11.28
N THR A 184 -7.55 -2.88 -11.35
CA THR A 184 -6.70 -3.64 -12.27
C THR A 184 -6.77 -5.14 -11.98
N GLN A 185 -6.68 -5.56 -10.71
CA GLN A 185 -6.78 -6.98 -10.32
C GLN A 185 -8.10 -7.63 -10.74
N LEU A 186 -9.20 -6.93 -10.51
CA LEU A 186 -10.52 -7.44 -10.86
C LEU A 186 -10.70 -7.62 -12.37
N LEU A 187 -10.15 -6.71 -13.17
CA LEU A 187 -10.24 -6.76 -14.63
C LEU A 187 -9.22 -7.73 -15.25
N ALA A 188 -8.02 -7.82 -14.69
CA ALA A 188 -6.96 -8.69 -15.21
C ALA A 188 -7.24 -10.17 -14.94
N TYR A 189 -7.92 -10.53 -13.85
CA TYR A 189 -8.24 -11.92 -13.52
C TYR A 189 -9.03 -12.68 -14.61
N PRO A 190 -10.21 -12.20 -15.08
CA PRO A 190 -10.95 -12.88 -16.13
C PRO A 190 -10.17 -12.92 -17.45
N VAL A 191 -9.41 -11.88 -17.79
CA VAL A 191 -8.56 -11.83 -18.98
C VAL A 191 -7.42 -12.87 -18.90
N GLY A 192 -6.79 -13.01 -17.74
CA GLY A 192 -5.75 -14.00 -17.48
C GLY A 192 -6.26 -15.44 -17.58
N LYS A 193 -7.44 -15.73 -17.00
CA LYS A 193 -8.12 -17.03 -17.12
C LYS A 193 -8.60 -17.30 -18.55
N ALA A 194 -9.07 -16.28 -19.28
CA ALA A 194 -9.42 -16.41 -20.69
C ALA A 194 -8.18 -16.74 -21.55
N TRP A 195 -7.04 -16.09 -21.29
CA TRP A 195 -5.78 -16.41 -21.96
C TRP A 195 -5.32 -17.83 -21.67
N GLU A 196 -5.42 -18.28 -20.41
CA GLU A 196 -5.14 -19.67 -20.03
C GLU A 196 -5.98 -20.66 -20.86
N ARG A 197 -7.27 -20.37 -21.05
CA ARG A 197 -8.24 -21.24 -21.72
C ARG A 197 -8.09 -21.27 -23.24
N TRP A 198 -7.79 -20.12 -23.86
CA TRP A 198 -7.88 -19.94 -25.31
C TRP A 198 -6.53 -19.95 -26.02
N MET A 199 -5.42 -19.61 -25.36
CA MET A 199 -4.12 -19.58 -26.03
C MET A 199 -3.44 -20.95 -26.08
N PRO A 200 -2.81 -21.31 -27.21
CA PRO A 200 -2.16 -22.60 -27.37
C PRO A 200 -0.87 -22.67 -26.55
N ARG A 201 -0.57 -23.86 -26.02
CA ARG A 201 0.66 -24.15 -25.27
C ARG A 201 1.79 -24.45 -26.25
N ILE A 202 2.37 -23.39 -26.83
CA ILE A 202 3.45 -23.49 -27.80
C ILE A 202 4.69 -22.81 -27.24
N ASP A 203 5.82 -23.50 -27.34
CA ASP A 203 7.14 -22.93 -27.09
C ASP A 203 7.68 -22.35 -28.39
N VAL A 204 7.69 -21.01 -28.48
CA VAL A 204 8.21 -20.31 -29.64
C VAL A 204 9.67 -19.96 -29.39
N ARG A 205 10.56 -20.45 -30.25
CA ARG A 205 11.97 -20.08 -30.21
C ARG A 205 12.13 -18.65 -30.70
N ILE A 206 12.70 -17.77 -29.88
CA ILE A 206 12.96 -16.40 -30.30
C ILE A 206 14.04 -16.45 -31.41
N PRO A 207 13.82 -15.80 -32.57
CA PRO A 207 14.84 -15.72 -33.61
C PRO A 207 16.11 -15.07 -33.04
N PHE A 208 17.28 -15.63 -33.37
CA PHE A 208 18.61 -15.19 -32.93
C PHE A 208 18.97 -15.41 -31.44
N THR A 209 18.16 -16.11 -30.64
CA THR A 209 18.57 -16.55 -29.31
C THR A 209 18.33 -18.04 -29.06
N LYS A 210 19.02 -18.59 -28.05
CA LYS A 210 18.84 -19.99 -27.62
C LYS A 210 17.62 -20.20 -26.73
N HIS A 211 16.91 -19.13 -26.37
CA HIS A 211 15.79 -19.19 -25.43
C HIS A 211 14.47 -19.47 -26.18
N ALA A 212 13.72 -20.45 -25.69
CA ALA A 212 12.34 -20.68 -26.07
C ALA A 212 11.43 -19.93 -25.10
N ILE A 213 10.47 -19.18 -25.63
CA ILE A 213 9.45 -18.49 -24.85
C ILE A 213 8.17 -19.30 -24.93
N ASN A 214 7.67 -19.70 -23.76
CA ASN A 214 6.37 -20.35 -23.66
C ASN A 214 5.24 -19.30 -23.73
N TRP A 215 4.34 -19.46 -24.71
CA TRP A 215 3.17 -18.58 -24.89
C TRP A 215 2.07 -18.78 -23.84
N ASN A 216 1.97 -19.99 -23.29
CA ASN A 216 1.01 -20.34 -22.25
C ASN A 216 1.63 -21.35 -21.27
N PRO A 217 2.34 -20.87 -20.22
CA PRO A 217 3.11 -21.71 -19.30
C PRO A 217 2.24 -22.54 -18.34
N GLY A 218 0.92 -22.51 -18.50
CA GLY A 218 -0.03 -23.30 -17.72
C GLY A 218 -1.06 -22.42 -17.01
N ARG A 219 -1.49 -22.88 -15.82
CA ARG A 219 -2.53 -22.22 -15.03
C ARG A 219 -2.18 -20.77 -14.73
N PHE A 220 -3.16 -19.86 -14.83
CA PHE A 220 -2.95 -18.48 -14.45
C PHE A 220 -2.77 -18.38 -12.95
N ASN A 221 -1.70 -17.70 -12.55
CA ASN A 221 -1.16 -17.82 -11.21
C ASN A 221 -1.11 -16.48 -10.47
N LYS A 222 -1.14 -16.53 -9.13
CA LYS A 222 -1.08 -15.36 -8.23
C LYS A 222 0.12 -14.45 -8.52
N LYS A 223 1.28 -15.00 -8.90
CA LYS A 223 2.50 -14.20 -9.17
C LYS A 223 2.45 -13.47 -10.51
N GLU A 224 2.01 -14.14 -11.57
CA GLU A 224 1.76 -13.48 -12.87
C GLU A 224 0.71 -12.38 -12.74
N HIS A 225 -0.35 -12.66 -11.98
CA HIS A 225 -1.40 -11.69 -11.72
C HIS A 225 -0.88 -10.48 -10.95
N MET A 226 -0.08 -10.70 -9.91
CA MET A 226 0.55 -9.61 -9.16
C MET A 226 1.53 -8.81 -10.02
N LEU A 227 2.28 -9.44 -10.94
CA LEU A 227 3.16 -8.74 -11.86
C LEU A 227 2.38 -7.77 -12.77
N ILE A 228 1.25 -8.19 -13.34
CA ILE A 228 0.37 -7.32 -14.14
C ILE A 228 -0.02 -6.08 -13.35
N VAL A 229 -0.44 -6.28 -12.10
CA VAL A 229 -0.92 -5.21 -11.22
C VAL A 229 0.20 -4.24 -10.85
N LEU A 230 1.40 -4.76 -10.57
CA LEU A 230 2.58 -3.95 -10.32
C LEU A 230 2.96 -3.09 -11.54
N MET A 231 2.87 -3.64 -12.76
CA MET A 231 3.12 -2.89 -14.00
C MET A 231 2.14 -1.72 -14.13
N VAL A 232 0.84 -1.98 -13.92
CA VAL A 232 -0.19 -0.95 -14.06
C VAL A 232 -0.06 0.10 -12.97
N ASN A 233 0.12 -0.30 -11.70
CA ASN A 233 0.37 0.62 -10.58
C ASN A 233 1.57 1.53 -10.84
N ALA A 234 2.64 1.01 -11.45
CA ALA A 234 3.79 1.83 -11.83
C ALA A 234 3.44 2.90 -12.88
N SER A 235 2.51 2.61 -13.82
CA SER A 235 2.06 3.55 -14.85
C SER A 235 0.93 4.50 -14.42
N GLN A 236 0.26 4.25 -13.28
CA GLN A 236 -0.93 5.01 -12.87
C GLN A 236 -0.62 6.43 -12.34
N GLY A 237 0.59 6.65 -11.81
CA GLY A 237 0.93 7.88 -11.11
C GLY A 237 1.28 9.03 -12.06
N LEU A 238 0.45 10.06 -12.14
CA LEU A 238 0.62 11.18 -13.08
C LEU A 238 1.97 11.91 -12.88
N PRO A 239 2.73 12.17 -13.96
CA PRO A 239 4.00 12.86 -13.83
C PRO A 239 3.77 14.30 -13.37
N PHE A 240 4.52 14.77 -12.38
CA PHE A 240 4.42 16.14 -11.86
C PHE A 240 4.53 17.22 -12.97
N CYS A 241 5.26 16.91 -14.04
CA CYS A 241 5.36 17.74 -15.23
C CYS A 241 4.02 18.05 -15.89
N GLN A 242 2.99 17.21 -15.71
CA GLN A 242 1.65 17.47 -16.24
C GLN A 242 1.13 18.83 -15.79
N GLU A 243 1.22 19.14 -14.49
CA GLU A 243 0.72 20.42 -13.96
C GLU A 243 1.53 21.60 -14.51
N ILE A 244 2.85 21.42 -14.65
CA ILE A 244 3.76 22.44 -15.22
C ILE A 244 3.41 22.72 -16.68
N VAL A 245 3.29 21.66 -17.50
CA VAL A 245 2.97 21.77 -18.93
C VAL A 245 1.59 22.40 -19.09
N CYS A 246 0.59 21.96 -18.32
CA CYS A 246 -0.73 22.58 -18.31
C CYS A 246 -0.65 24.07 -17.96
N ALA A 247 0.10 24.45 -16.92
CA ALA A 247 0.24 25.84 -16.52
C ALA A 247 0.88 26.73 -17.61
N GLN A 248 1.91 26.22 -18.30
CA GLN A 248 2.58 26.93 -19.38
C GLN A 248 1.69 27.09 -20.62
N VAL A 249 1.01 26.00 -21.00
CA VAL A 249 0.28 25.88 -22.27
C VAL A 249 -1.12 26.50 -22.21
N LEU A 250 -1.75 26.50 -21.04
CA LEU A 250 -3.13 26.96 -20.89
C LEU A 250 -3.23 28.46 -21.14
N PRO A 251 -4.20 28.91 -21.98
CA PRO A 251 -4.34 30.32 -22.30
C PRO A 251 -4.71 31.20 -21.12
N GLN A 252 -5.26 30.62 -20.05
CA GLN A 252 -5.67 31.35 -18.84
C GLN A 252 -4.51 31.61 -17.88
N LEU A 253 -3.37 30.94 -18.06
CA LEU A 253 -2.23 30.99 -17.14
C LEU A 253 -1.04 31.72 -17.79
N SER A 254 -0.29 31.05 -18.66
CA SER A 254 0.93 31.65 -19.26
C SER A 254 0.88 31.88 -20.77
N LYS A 255 -0.12 31.33 -21.49
CA LYS A 255 -0.26 31.46 -22.97
C LYS A 255 1.00 31.07 -23.78
N GLN A 256 1.92 30.30 -23.23
CA GLN A 256 3.17 29.95 -23.92
C GLN A 256 2.93 28.73 -24.83
N ARG A 257 2.71 28.99 -26.13
CA ARG A 257 2.39 27.93 -27.10
C ARG A 257 3.59 27.04 -27.48
N ASP A 258 4.81 27.52 -27.25
CA ASP A 258 6.04 26.83 -27.67
C ASP A 258 6.32 25.56 -26.84
N PHE A 259 5.75 25.44 -25.63
CA PHE A 259 5.90 24.28 -24.74
C PHE A 259 4.95 23.12 -25.06
N ARG A 260 4.23 23.18 -26.21
CA ARG A 260 3.35 22.09 -26.68
C ARG A 260 4.07 20.97 -27.45
N SER A 261 5.37 21.12 -27.70
CA SER A 261 6.10 20.14 -28.50
C SER A 261 6.13 18.76 -27.82
N PHE A 262 5.89 17.70 -28.58
CA PHE A 262 5.91 16.33 -28.07
C PHE A 262 7.24 16.01 -27.37
N SER A 263 8.36 16.41 -27.98
CA SER A 263 9.69 16.19 -27.41
C SER A 263 9.88 16.86 -26.06
N TYR A 264 9.34 18.07 -25.85
CA TYR A 264 9.41 18.74 -24.55
C TYR A 264 8.63 17.98 -23.49
N ILE A 265 7.38 17.62 -23.79
CA ILE A 265 6.50 16.89 -22.85
C ILE A 265 7.12 15.53 -22.51
N PHE A 266 7.53 14.77 -23.53
CA PHE A 266 8.11 13.44 -23.38
C PHE A 266 9.43 13.47 -22.59
N LEU A 267 10.39 14.34 -22.95
CA LEU A 267 11.67 14.42 -22.24
C LEU A 267 11.52 14.92 -20.80
N ASN A 268 10.61 15.87 -20.57
CA ASN A 268 10.35 16.40 -19.23
C ASN A 268 9.72 15.32 -18.33
N ALA A 269 8.73 14.60 -18.84
CA ALA A 269 8.08 13.51 -18.11
C ALA A 269 9.03 12.32 -17.89
N LEU A 270 9.84 11.96 -18.89
CA LEU A 270 10.87 10.92 -18.76
C LEU A 270 11.92 11.30 -17.71
N SER A 271 12.44 12.54 -17.75
CA SER A 271 13.46 13.01 -16.82
C SER A 271 12.97 13.00 -15.37
N THR A 272 11.78 13.53 -15.12
CA THR A 272 11.22 13.59 -13.76
C THR A 272 10.90 12.21 -13.20
N SER A 273 10.38 11.31 -14.03
CA SER A 273 10.14 9.93 -13.62
C SER A 273 11.43 9.17 -13.35
N CYS A 274 12.46 9.29 -14.21
CA CYS A 274 13.78 8.69 -13.95
C CYS A 274 14.38 9.17 -12.63
N LEU A 275 14.23 10.46 -12.30
CA LEU A 275 14.67 11.02 -11.03
C LEU A 275 13.90 10.42 -9.84
N ALA A 276 12.57 10.32 -9.94
CA ALA A 276 11.72 9.75 -8.91
C ALA A 276 12.06 8.29 -8.61
N TYR A 277 12.17 7.45 -9.66
CA TYR A 277 12.54 6.04 -9.48
C TYR A 277 13.99 5.85 -9.04
N GLY A 278 14.90 6.72 -9.48
CA GLY A 278 16.27 6.75 -8.97
C GLY A 278 16.32 6.97 -7.47
N LEU A 279 15.54 7.95 -6.97
CA LEU A 279 15.44 8.23 -5.54
C LEU A 279 14.75 7.08 -4.78
N ALA A 280 13.67 6.51 -5.32
CA ALA A 280 12.98 5.36 -4.73
C ALA A 280 13.90 4.13 -4.60
N GLY A 281 14.77 3.89 -5.58
CA GLY A 281 15.78 2.84 -5.53
C GLY A 281 16.79 3.04 -4.40
N LEU A 282 17.21 4.29 -4.15
CA LEU A 282 18.12 4.64 -3.05
C LEU A 282 17.46 4.48 -1.67
N THR A 283 16.17 4.81 -1.55
CA THR A 283 15.44 4.74 -0.28
C THR A 283 14.88 3.35 0.03
N ARG A 284 14.83 2.42 -0.94
CA ARG A 284 14.37 1.03 -0.75
C ARG A 284 14.97 0.36 0.48
N ARG A 285 16.25 0.61 0.76
CA ARG A 285 16.94 0.02 1.92
C ARG A 285 16.31 0.41 3.25
N PHE A 286 15.75 1.61 3.33
CA PHE A 286 15.20 2.19 4.55
C PHE A 286 13.68 2.04 4.66
N LEU A 287 12.99 1.82 3.54
CA LEU A 287 11.53 1.81 3.49
C LEU A 287 10.89 0.43 3.22
N VAL A 288 11.66 -0.53 2.70
CA VAL A 288 11.11 -1.84 2.26
C VAL A 288 11.70 -3.02 3.03
N TYR A 289 13.01 -3.00 3.33
CA TYR A 289 13.64 -4.09 4.08
C TYR A 289 13.28 -4.16 5.58
N PRO A 290 13.07 -3.05 6.29
CA PRO A 290 12.68 -3.13 7.69
C PRO A 290 11.24 -3.64 7.85
N SER A 291 11.04 -4.64 8.72
CA SER A 291 9.74 -5.27 8.99
C SER A 291 8.67 -4.31 9.53
N TYR A 292 9.07 -3.25 10.23
CA TYR A 292 8.14 -2.28 10.81
C TYR A 292 7.51 -1.31 9.80
N CYS A 293 7.99 -1.29 8.55
CA CYS A 293 7.43 -0.44 7.50
C CYS A 293 6.23 -1.13 6.82
N ILE A 294 5.04 -0.98 7.40
CA ILE A 294 3.79 -1.54 6.86
C ILE A 294 3.16 -0.61 5.82
N TRP A 295 2.87 -1.15 4.64
CA TRP A 295 2.19 -0.45 3.55
C TRP A 295 0.74 -0.92 3.43
N HIS A 296 -0.16 -0.33 4.22
CA HIS A 296 -1.58 -0.71 4.31
C HIS A 296 -2.31 -0.80 2.96
N GLN A 297 -2.06 0.15 2.04
CA GLN A 297 -2.65 0.13 0.70
C GLN A 297 -2.29 -1.15 -0.08
N SER A 298 -1.05 -1.63 0.06
CA SER A 298 -0.57 -2.86 -0.59
C SER A 298 -1.23 -4.11 0.00
N LEU A 299 -1.61 -4.10 1.28
CA LEU A 299 -2.25 -5.24 1.94
C LEU A 299 -3.60 -5.57 1.29
N GLY A 300 -4.39 -4.56 0.93
CA GLY A 300 -5.67 -4.77 0.22
C GLY A 300 -5.47 -5.46 -1.14
N THR A 301 -4.49 -5.00 -1.91
CA THR A 301 -4.10 -5.61 -3.20
C THR A 301 -3.58 -7.04 -3.02
N ILE A 302 -2.84 -7.34 -1.96
CA ILE A 302 -2.36 -8.71 -1.71
C ILE A 302 -3.52 -9.62 -1.28
N ALA A 303 -4.38 -9.15 -0.38
CA ALA A 303 -5.55 -9.89 0.10
C ALA A 303 -6.49 -10.27 -1.05
N LEU A 304 -6.78 -9.32 -1.96
CA LEU A 304 -7.63 -9.55 -3.12
C LEU A 304 -7.01 -10.57 -4.07
N ASN A 305 -5.70 -10.49 -4.33
CA ASN A 305 -5.02 -11.47 -5.18
C ASN A 305 -5.08 -12.90 -4.60
N THR A 306 -4.85 -13.02 -3.30
CA THR A 306 -4.98 -14.30 -2.58
C THR A 306 -6.42 -14.82 -2.67
N ALA A 307 -7.42 -13.97 -2.45
CA ALA A 307 -8.82 -14.35 -2.53
C ALA A 307 -9.25 -14.83 -3.94
N LEU A 308 -8.70 -14.22 -5.01
CA LEU A 308 -8.98 -14.61 -6.39
C LEU A 308 -8.37 -15.95 -6.80
N HIS A 309 -7.19 -16.30 -6.25
CA HIS A 309 -6.43 -17.50 -6.65
C HIS A 309 -6.54 -18.68 -5.68
N ASN A 310 -7.25 -18.56 -4.56
CA ASN A 310 -7.47 -19.64 -3.57
C ASN A 310 -8.42 -20.77 -4.04
N GLU A 311 -8.43 -21.10 -5.33
CA GLU A 311 -9.22 -22.21 -5.90
C GLU A 311 -8.68 -23.60 -5.50
N THR A 312 -7.62 -23.71 -4.69
CA THR A 312 -7.00 -25.00 -4.34
C THR A 312 -7.67 -25.78 -3.20
N ASP A 313 -8.63 -25.19 -2.46
CA ASP A 313 -9.44 -25.93 -1.47
C ASP A 313 -10.72 -26.49 -2.10
N HIS A 314 -10.59 -27.14 -3.25
CA HIS A 314 -11.59 -28.07 -3.78
C HIS A 314 -11.50 -29.41 -3.06
N SER A 315 -11.62 -29.42 -1.73
CA SER A 315 -12.13 -30.61 -1.07
C SER A 315 -13.67 -30.56 -1.17
N PRO A 316 -14.37 -31.63 -1.57
CA PRO A 316 -15.84 -31.67 -1.62
C PRO A 316 -16.52 -31.45 -0.25
N HIS A 317 -15.73 -31.25 0.81
CA HIS A 317 -16.18 -30.97 2.17
C HIS A 317 -15.70 -29.61 2.70
N SER A 318 -14.97 -28.82 1.89
CA SER A 318 -14.56 -27.44 2.19
C SER A 318 -15.04 -26.43 1.15
N GLU A 319 -16.14 -26.71 0.44
CA GLU A 319 -17.10 -25.64 0.11
C GLU A 319 -17.87 -25.24 1.39
N GLY A 320 -17.10 -25.00 2.45
CA GLY A 320 -17.57 -24.41 3.69
C GLY A 320 -18.08 -23.04 3.33
N ILE A 321 -19.40 -22.95 3.27
CA ILE A 321 -20.15 -21.75 3.58
C ILE A 321 -19.55 -21.21 4.88
N HIS A 322 -18.56 -20.33 4.77
CA HIS A 322 -18.08 -19.58 5.92
C HIS A 322 -19.15 -18.52 6.17
N PRO A 323 -19.87 -18.58 7.31
CA PRO A 323 -20.80 -17.53 7.64
C PRO A 323 -20.06 -16.20 7.66
N ILE A 324 -20.52 -15.27 6.83
CA ILE A 324 -20.02 -13.91 6.89
C ILE A 324 -20.67 -13.30 8.12
N GLU A 325 -19.95 -13.29 9.24
CA GLU A 325 -20.32 -12.57 10.45
C GLU A 325 -20.27 -11.06 10.15
N GLY A 326 -21.34 -10.53 9.55
CA GLY A 326 -21.35 -9.12 9.12
C GLY A 326 -22.72 -8.46 9.08
N LEU A 327 -23.81 -9.24 9.00
CA LEU A 327 -25.17 -8.71 9.12
C LEU A 327 -26.04 -9.64 9.99
N PRO A 328 -26.68 -9.14 11.06
CA PRO A 328 -27.54 -9.97 11.89
C PRO A 328 -28.76 -10.44 11.07
N GLY A 329 -28.81 -11.73 10.75
CA GLY A 329 -30.01 -12.45 10.36
C GLY A 329 -30.26 -12.75 8.87
N LEU A 330 -29.64 -12.06 7.90
CA LEU A 330 -30.04 -12.19 6.49
C LEU A 330 -29.08 -12.95 5.55
N ILE A 331 -27.78 -13.08 5.89
CA ILE A 331 -26.77 -13.57 4.94
C ILE A 331 -25.82 -14.56 5.61
N HIS A 332 -26.36 -15.64 6.19
CA HIS A 332 -25.51 -16.63 6.84
C HIS A 332 -24.88 -17.63 5.85
N ASN A 333 -25.45 -17.79 4.63
CA ASN A 333 -25.06 -18.87 3.71
C ASN A 333 -24.82 -18.44 2.24
N VAL A 334 -24.10 -17.36 1.98
CA VAL A 334 -23.84 -16.89 0.59
C VAL A 334 -22.35 -16.97 0.25
N SER A 335 -22.02 -17.53 -0.91
CA SER A 335 -20.64 -17.58 -1.41
C SER A 335 -20.04 -16.18 -1.55
N ARG A 336 -18.78 -16.00 -1.15
CA ARG A 336 -18.04 -14.71 -1.22
C ARG A 336 -18.13 -14.05 -2.60
N ARG A 337 -18.12 -14.84 -3.67
CA ARG A 337 -18.24 -14.37 -5.07
C ARG A 337 -19.62 -13.75 -5.37
N VAL A 338 -20.69 -14.32 -4.81
CA VAL A 338 -22.05 -13.80 -5.01
C VAL A 338 -22.23 -12.48 -4.27
N VAL A 339 -21.76 -12.40 -3.02
CA VAL A 339 -21.78 -11.14 -2.26
C VAL A 339 -21.00 -10.05 -3.00
N PHE A 340 -19.83 -10.37 -3.53
CA PHE A 340 -19.04 -9.42 -4.33
C PHE A 340 -19.82 -8.90 -5.55
N VAL A 341 -20.40 -9.79 -6.37
CA VAL A 341 -21.13 -9.39 -7.58
C VAL A 341 -22.39 -8.57 -7.25
N VAL A 342 -23.14 -8.98 -6.21
CA VAL A 342 -24.33 -8.24 -5.77
C VAL A 342 -23.95 -6.85 -5.28
N SER A 343 -22.93 -6.74 -4.42
CA SER A 343 -22.43 -5.44 -3.93
C SER A 343 -21.88 -4.57 -5.05
N PHE A 344 -21.15 -5.16 -6.01
CA PHE A 344 -20.64 -4.46 -7.19
C PHE A 344 -21.78 -3.87 -8.03
N LEU A 345 -22.80 -4.67 -8.35
CA LEU A 345 -23.95 -4.21 -9.12
C LEU A 345 -24.78 -3.18 -8.35
N ALA A 346 -24.95 -3.37 -7.03
CA ALA A 346 -25.63 -2.41 -6.18
C ALA A 346 -24.90 -1.06 -6.17
N MET A 347 -23.58 -1.05 -6.02
CA MET A 347 -22.77 0.18 -6.06
C MET A 347 -22.71 0.81 -7.45
N PHE A 348 -22.71 0.01 -8.51
CA PHE A 348 -22.80 0.48 -9.89
C PHE A 348 -24.10 1.27 -10.12
N VAL A 349 -25.25 0.71 -9.71
CA VAL A 349 -26.54 1.41 -9.81
C VAL A 349 -26.60 2.59 -8.86
N TYR A 350 -26.11 2.44 -7.63
CA TYR A 350 -26.11 3.52 -6.63
C TYR A 350 -25.32 4.73 -7.10
N SER A 351 -24.17 4.53 -7.75
CA SER A 351 -23.32 5.63 -8.22
C SER A 351 -24.02 6.54 -9.25
N TRP A 352 -25.03 6.04 -9.97
CA TRP A 352 -25.83 6.86 -10.89
C TRP A 352 -26.76 7.82 -10.16
N LEU A 353 -27.11 7.51 -8.90
CA LEU A 353 -28.02 8.34 -8.10
C LEU A 353 -27.37 9.69 -7.76
N PRO A 354 -26.22 9.79 -7.06
CA PRO A 354 -25.63 11.08 -6.74
C PRO A 354 -24.94 11.74 -7.95
N GLN A 355 -24.48 10.97 -8.96
CA GLN A 355 -23.71 11.55 -10.07
C GLN A 355 -24.56 12.00 -11.26
N PHE A 356 -25.67 11.32 -11.54
CA PHE A 356 -26.50 11.60 -12.72
C PHE A 356 -27.91 12.05 -12.33
N SER A 357 -28.63 11.24 -11.56
CA SER A 357 -30.06 11.41 -11.33
C SER A 357 -30.40 12.53 -10.34
N PHE A 358 -29.66 12.63 -9.24
CA PHE A 358 -29.90 13.62 -8.19
C PHE A 358 -28.58 14.19 -7.63
N ARG A 359 -28.00 15.13 -8.40
CA ARG A 359 -26.71 15.76 -8.11
C ARG A 359 -26.64 16.52 -6.77
N ALA A 360 -27.77 16.86 -6.17
CA ALA A 360 -27.80 17.47 -4.84
C ALA A 360 -27.25 16.53 -3.74
N LEU A 361 -27.28 15.21 -3.94
CA LEU A 361 -26.70 14.23 -3.02
C LEU A 361 -25.16 14.22 -3.05
N GLN A 362 -24.55 14.73 -4.11
CA GLN A 362 -23.10 14.81 -4.21
C GLN A 362 -22.52 15.88 -3.27
N TYR A 363 -23.18 17.04 -3.19
CA TYR A 363 -22.81 18.13 -2.28
C TYR A 363 -23.99 18.48 -1.36
N PHE A 364 -24.19 17.71 -0.30
CA PHE A 364 -25.40 17.74 0.51
C PHE A 364 -25.30 18.77 1.65
N SER A 365 -25.53 20.05 1.32
CA SER A 365 -25.50 21.17 2.27
C SER A 365 -26.88 21.48 2.87
N TRP A 366 -27.60 20.46 3.36
CA TRP A 366 -28.99 20.58 3.81
C TRP A 366 -29.22 21.61 4.92
N MET A 367 -28.25 21.81 5.81
CA MET A 367 -28.34 22.79 6.91
C MET A 367 -28.50 24.22 6.41
N THR A 368 -27.94 24.53 5.23
CA THR A 368 -28.07 25.87 4.62
C THR A 368 -29.49 26.16 4.13
N TRP A 369 -30.34 25.14 3.96
CA TRP A 369 -31.72 25.31 3.52
C TRP A 369 -32.60 26.00 4.57
N PHE A 370 -32.26 25.89 5.86
CA PHE A 370 -32.98 26.59 6.93
C PHE A 370 -32.79 28.11 6.88
N ALA A 371 -31.61 28.57 6.46
CA ALA A 371 -31.31 29.99 6.30
C ALA A 371 -30.41 30.24 5.07
N PRO A 372 -30.97 30.25 3.85
CA PRO A 372 -30.20 30.27 2.61
C PRO A 372 -29.36 31.52 2.40
N ARG A 373 -29.72 32.63 3.05
CA ARG A 373 -29.03 33.93 2.94
C ARG A 373 -28.00 34.17 4.04
N ASN A 374 -27.86 33.25 5.00
CA ASN A 374 -26.93 33.42 6.09
C ASN A 374 -25.52 32.97 5.67
N VAL A 375 -24.64 33.94 5.46
CA VAL A 375 -23.25 33.71 5.06
C VAL A 375 -22.52 32.87 6.10
N HIS A 376 -22.65 33.19 7.40
CA HIS A 376 -21.96 32.48 8.47
C HIS A 376 -22.38 31.00 8.57
N LEU A 377 -23.67 30.72 8.36
CA LEU A 377 -24.15 29.34 8.31
C LEU A 377 -23.53 28.57 7.14
N ASN A 378 -23.46 29.19 5.96
CA ASN A 378 -22.82 28.58 4.79
C ASN A 378 -21.31 28.39 4.99
N VAL A 379 -20.61 29.33 5.61
CA VAL A 379 -19.18 29.19 5.94
C VAL A 379 -18.93 27.98 6.84
N LEU A 380 -19.79 27.76 7.83
CA LEU A 380 -19.63 26.70 8.83
C LEU A 380 -20.06 25.31 8.33
N THR A 381 -21.14 25.23 7.55
CA THR A 381 -21.82 23.97 7.22
C THR A 381 -21.86 23.66 5.71
N GLY A 382 -21.60 24.64 4.86
CA GLY A 382 -21.64 24.50 3.41
C GLY A 382 -20.44 23.71 2.89
N MET A 383 -20.67 22.85 1.90
CA MET A 383 -19.66 21.92 1.37
C MET A 383 -18.86 22.47 0.17
N GLN A 384 -19.46 23.34 -0.65
CA GLN A 384 -18.77 23.94 -1.81
C GLN A 384 -18.07 25.26 -1.45
N ASN A 385 -18.81 26.18 -0.82
CA ASN A 385 -18.34 27.54 -0.52
C ASN A 385 -17.94 27.73 0.97
N GLY A 386 -18.15 26.70 1.78
CA GLY A 386 -17.83 26.68 3.21
C GLY A 386 -16.79 25.62 3.55
N LEU A 387 -16.58 25.43 4.85
CA LEU A 387 -15.64 24.43 5.38
C LEU A 387 -16.26 23.04 5.58
N GLY A 388 -17.60 22.93 5.56
CA GLY A 388 -18.31 21.68 5.84
C GLY A 388 -18.08 21.13 7.26
N LEU A 389 -17.49 21.92 8.17
CA LEU A 389 -16.94 21.48 9.45
C LEU A 389 -17.99 20.88 10.40
N PHE A 390 -19.19 21.48 10.41
CA PHE A 390 -20.29 21.08 11.29
C PHE A 390 -21.43 20.36 10.56
N ASN A 391 -21.19 19.87 9.34
CA ASN A 391 -22.18 19.09 8.60
C ASN A 391 -21.96 17.59 8.85
N PRO A 392 -22.85 16.89 9.56
CA PRO A 392 -22.69 15.47 9.86
C PRO A 392 -22.84 14.57 8.62
N PHE A 393 -23.58 15.02 7.62
CA PHE A 393 -23.84 14.26 6.39
C PHE A 393 -23.50 15.13 5.17
N PRO A 394 -22.20 15.33 4.87
CA PRO A 394 -21.80 16.25 3.82
C PRO A 394 -22.07 15.69 2.42
N THR A 395 -21.97 14.38 2.21
CA THR A 395 -22.11 13.76 0.88
C THR A 395 -22.64 12.35 0.95
N PHE A 396 -23.33 11.94 -0.11
CA PHE A 396 -23.73 10.56 -0.38
C PHE A 396 -23.01 9.98 -1.62
N ASP A 397 -22.02 10.70 -2.16
CA ASP A 397 -21.21 10.21 -3.27
C ASP A 397 -19.92 9.59 -2.76
N TRP A 398 -19.76 8.27 -2.93
CA TRP A 398 -18.56 7.55 -2.55
C TRP A 398 -17.30 8.13 -3.21
N THR A 399 -17.43 8.65 -4.44
CA THR A 399 -16.30 9.27 -5.16
C THR A 399 -15.82 10.53 -4.45
N VAL A 400 -16.71 11.29 -3.81
CA VAL A 400 -16.30 12.48 -3.04
C VAL A 400 -15.57 12.06 -1.77
N ILE A 401 -16.07 11.03 -1.08
CA ILE A 401 -15.45 10.48 0.13
C ILE A 401 -14.03 9.97 -0.19
N SER A 402 -13.90 9.10 -1.19
CA SER A 402 -12.63 8.48 -1.57
C SER A 402 -11.63 9.44 -2.21
N SER A 403 -12.09 10.55 -2.80
CA SER A 403 -11.20 11.56 -3.39
C SER A 403 -10.41 12.40 -2.38
N VAL A 404 -10.89 12.50 -1.13
CA VAL A 404 -10.29 13.34 -0.08
C VAL A 404 -9.67 12.49 1.03
N LEU A 405 -10.37 11.45 1.45
CA LEU A 405 -9.87 10.45 2.39
C LEU A 405 -9.54 9.23 1.55
N THR A 406 -8.24 8.97 1.33
CA THR A 406 -7.75 7.68 0.81
C THR A 406 -8.60 6.53 1.39
N ASP A 407 -9.00 5.56 0.55
CA ASP A 407 -10.07 4.60 0.83
C ASP A 407 -10.11 4.15 2.32
N PRO A 408 -11.10 4.66 3.10
CA PRO A 408 -11.13 4.48 4.56
C PRO A 408 -11.36 3.02 4.96
N LEU A 409 -11.76 2.16 4.02
CA LEU A 409 -11.92 0.72 4.26
C LEU A 409 -10.58 -0.01 4.31
N THR A 410 -9.53 0.56 3.71
CA THR A 410 -8.20 -0.07 3.61
C THR A 410 -7.21 0.45 4.66
N ILE A 411 -7.51 1.59 5.27
CA ILE A 411 -6.63 2.29 6.21
C ILE A 411 -7.14 2.09 7.64
N PRO A 412 -6.26 1.84 8.62
CA PRO A 412 -6.69 1.65 10.00
C PRO A 412 -7.40 2.88 10.57
N ALA A 413 -8.40 2.64 11.42
CA ALA A 413 -9.28 3.68 11.95
C ALA A 413 -8.54 4.82 12.67
N LEU A 414 -7.44 4.51 13.37
CA LEU A 414 -6.63 5.52 14.06
C LEU A 414 -6.09 6.60 13.11
N TYR A 415 -5.65 6.20 11.91
CA TYR A 415 -5.17 7.15 10.89
C TYR A 415 -6.33 8.01 10.38
N THR A 416 -7.50 7.40 10.14
CA THR A 416 -8.71 8.11 9.71
C THR A 416 -9.15 9.15 10.75
N PHE A 417 -9.16 8.79 12.04
CA PHE A 417 -9.50 9.71 13.12
C PHE A 417 -8.46 10.81 13.32
N ASN A 418 -7.16 10.50 13.20
CA ASN A 418 -6.11 11.50 13.26
C ASN A 418 -6.24 12.52 12.11
N PHE A 419 -6.46 12.03 10.88
CA PHE A 419 -6.69 12.89 9.72
C PHE A 419 -7.94 13.76 9.90
N ALA A 420 -9.06 13.17 10.33
CA ALA A 420 -10.29 13.92 10.62
C ALA A 420 -10.09 14.97 11.72
N GLY A 421 -9.37 14.63 12.79
CA GLY A 421 -9.02 15.56 13.87
C GLY A 421 -8.15 16.72 13.37
N GLY A 422 -7.14 16.43 12.53
CA GLY A 422 -6.31 17.44 11.89
C GLY A 422 -7.09 18.38 10.96
N MET A 423 -8.02 17.83 10.15
CA MET A 423 -8.93 18.62 9.33
C MET A 423 -9.83 19.51 10.18
N PHE A 424 -10.37 18.98 11.28
CA PHE A 424 -11.24 19.72 12.19
C PHE A 424 -10.50 20.90 12.83
N MET A 425 -9.31 20.65 13.39
CA MET A 425 -8.45 21.68 13.98
C MET A 425 -8.04 22.74 12.95
N THR A 426 -7.65 22.32 11.75
CA THR A 426 -7.29 23.25 10.67
C THR A 426 -8.50 24.10 10.26
N GLY A 427 -9.70 23.51 10.21
CA GLY A 427 -10.95 24.23 9.97
C GLY A 427 -11.20 25.36 10.98
N LEU A 428 -10.94 25.12 12.27
CA LEU A 428 -11.04 26.16 13.30
C LEU A 428 -10.02 27.28 13.12
N ILE A 429 -8.78 26.95 12.72
CA ILE A 429 -7.74 27.96 12.42
C ILE A 429 -8.16 28.81 11.22
N ILE A 430 -8.71 28.19 10.17
CA ILE A 430 -9.23 28.91 8.98
C ILE A 430 -10.34 29.88 9.38
N LEU A 431 -11.28 29.44 10.24
CA LEU A 431 -12.32 30.32 10.77
C LEU A 431 -11.73 31.50 11.55
N GLY A 432 -10.74 31.26 12.40
CA GLY A 432 -10.05 32.32 13.14
C GLY A 432 -9.45 33.38 12.22
N VAL A 433 -8.74 32.97 11.18
CA VAL A 433 -8.13 33.88 10.19
C VAL A 433 -9.19 34.66 9.41
N TRP A 434 -10.27 33.99 8.99
CA TRP A 434 -11.33 34.62 8.21
C TRP A 434 -12.15 35.62 9.03
N TYR A 435 -12.56 35.27 10.25
CA TYR A 435 -13.34 36.15 11.13
C TYR A 435 -12.53 37.34 11.68
N THR A 436 -11.22 37.17 11.88
CA THR A 436 -10.31 38.28 12.24
C THR A 436 -9.94 39.15 11.04
N ASN A 437 -10.41 38.80 9.84
CA ASN A 437 -10.09 39.45 8.57
C ASN A 437 -8.57 39.60 8.33
N THR A 438 -7.81 38.61 8.77
CA THR A 438 -6.36 38.61 8.55
C THR A 438 -6.08 38.50 7.05
N TRP A 439 -5.18 39.34 6.52
CA TRP A 439 -4.85 39.44 5.09
C TRP A 439 -6.03 39.80 4.16
N ASN A 440 -7.03 40.54 4.66
CA ASN A 440 -8.23 40.91 3.90
C ASN A 440 -9.07 39.71 3.41
N THR A 441 -8.92 38.55 4.07
CA THR A 441 -9.60 37.32 3.68
C THR A 441 -11.10 37.33 3.98
N GLY A 442 -11.57 38.20 4.88
CA GLY A 442 -13.00 38.33 5.22
C GLY A 442 -13.86 38.88 4.09
N TYR A 443 -13.24 39.54 3.10
CA TYR A 443 -13.92 39.98 1.87
C TYR A 443 -13.97 38.89 0.78
N LEU A 444 -13.28 37.77 1.01
CA LEU A 444 -13.18 36.66 0.07
C LEU A 444 -13.94 35.43 0.58
N PRO A 445 -14.31 34.50 -0.32
CA PRO A 445 -14.80 33.19 0.09
C PRO A 445 -13.79 32.47 1.00
N VAL A 446 -14.28 31.69 1.96
CA VAL A 446 -13.41 31.11 3.01
C VAL A 446 -12.40 30.12 2.44
N VAL A 447 -12.80 29.29 1.48
CA VAL A 447 -11.93 28.25 0.88
C VAL A 447 -11.79 28.42 -0.62
N ARG A 448 -12.90 28.26 -1.35
CA ARG A 448 -13.01 28.44 -2.80
C ARG A 448 -14.46 28.83 -3.11
N ASP A 449 -14.67 29.36 -4.31
CA ASP A 449 -16.02 29.65 -4.80
C ASP A 449 -16.13 29.22 -6.27
N ALA A 450 -17.35 29.18 -6.78
CA ALA A 450 -17.66 28.83 -8.16
C ALA A 450 -16.94 29.73 -9.18
N ILE A 451 -16.65 30.99 -8.80
CA ILE A 451 -16.06 32.01 -9.67
C ILE A 451 -14.53 31.86 -9.78
N SER A 452 -13.84 31.61 -8.67
CA SER A 452 -12.39 31.28 -8.65
C SER A 452 -12.17 29.95 -7.94
N ARG A 453 -12.14 28.87 -8.74
CA ARG A 453 -11.96 27.50 -8.24
C ARG A 453 -10.61 27.29 -7.54
N ASP A 454 -9.62 28.10 -7.91
CA ASP A 454 -8.28 28.08 -7.34
C ASP A 454 -8.17 28.94 -6.07
N GLY A 455 -9.20 29.70 -5.70
CA GLY A 455 -9.22 30.54 -4.51
C GLY A 455 -8.23 31.71 -4.55
N ILE A 456 -7.85 32.13 -5.76
CA ILE A 456 -6.93 33.24 -6.04
C ILE A 456 -7.73 34.37 -6.70
N PHE A 457 -7.55 35.59 -6.20
CA PHE A 457 -8.35 36.76 -6.54
C PHE A 457 -7.47 37.99 -6.78
N ASP A 458 -8.00 38.95 -7.54
CA ASP A 458 -7.48 40.31 -7.61
C ASP A 458 -8.05 41.20 -6.48
N HIS A 459 -7.61 42.46 -6.42
CA HIS A 459 -8.06 43.43 -5.44
C HIS A 459 -9.58 43.70 -5.48
N PHE A 460 -10.25 43.41 -6.61
CA PHE A 460 -11.70 43.57 -6.76
C PHE A 460 -12.48 42.30 -6.34
N GLY A 461 -11.80 41.24 -5.92
CA GLY A 461 -12.42 39.95 -5.59
C GLY A 461 -12.83 39.14 -6.81
N LEU A 462 -12.31 39.49 -8.00
CA LEU A 462 -12.52 38.73 -9.24
C LEU A 462 -11.40 37.70 -9.42
N PRO A 463 -11.58 36.66 -10.26
CA PRO A 463 -10.53 35.69 -10.54
C PRO A 463 -9.27 36.37 -11.08
N TYR A 464 -8.11 36.03 -10.51
CA TYR A 464 -6.85 36.64 -10.88
C TYR A 464 -6.41 36.22 -12.29
N GLU A 465 -6.21 37.19 -13.19
CA GLU A 465 -5.74 36.92 -14.55
C GLU A 465 -4.21 36.93 -14.65
N VAL A 466 -3.60 35.76 -14.51
CA VAL A 466 -2.13 35.58 -14.61
C VAL A 466 -1.52 36.15 -15.90
N PRO A 467 -2.11 36.01 -17.11
CA PRO A 467 -1.51 36.54 -18.33
C PRO A 467 -1.34 38.05 -18.36
N ARG A 468 -2.05 38.81 -17.50
CA ARG A 468 -1.93 40.27 -17.44
C ARG A 468 -0.61 40.73 -16.81
N VAL A 469 -0.02 39.90 -15.95
CA VAL A 469 1.21 40.24 -15.21
C VAL A 469 2.46 39.59 -15.79
N LEU A 470 2.30 38.78 -16.83
CA LEU A 470 3.41 38.13 -17.52
C LEU A 470 3.85 38.92 -18.76
N ASP A 471 5.15 38.87 -19.04
CA ASP A 471 5.72 39.31 -20.31
C ASP A 471 5.46 38.28 -21.43
N GLY A 472 5.84 38.59 -22.67
CA GLY A 472 5.71 37.65 -23.80
C GLY A 472 6.56 36.38 -23.68
N LYS A 473 7.47 36.33 -22.70
CA LYS A 473 8.33 35.19 -22.38
C LYS A 473 7.84 34.42 -21.14
N GLY A 474 6.74 34.83 -20.51
CA GLY A 474 6.18 34.24 -19.30
C GLY A 474 6.90 34.58 -18.00
N ASN A 475 7.77 35.59 -17.98
CA ASN A 475 8.34 36.14 -16.75
C ASN A 475 7.39 37.19 -16.16
N LEU A 476 7.49 37.40 -14.85
CA LEU A 476 6.74 38.45 -14.16
C LEU A 476 7.23 39.84 -14.61
N ASP A 477 6.32 40.62 -15.18
CA ASP A 477 6.54 42.04 -15.49
C ASP A 477 6.06 42.88 -14.30
N LEU A 478 7.02 43.44 -13.56
CA LEU A 478 6.75 44.23 -12.36
C LEU A 478 5.88 45.46 -12.63
N GLY A 479 6.02 46.10 -13.80
CA GLY A 479 5.22 47.27 -14.16
C GLY A 479 3.77 46.91 -14.48
N ARG A 480 3.54 45.77 -15.15
CA ARG A 480 2.19 45.24 -15.35
C ARG A 480 1.55 44.78 -14.04
N TYR A 481 2.33 44.13 -13.18
CA TYR A 481 1.89 43.68 -11.87
C TYR A 481 1.42 44.84 -10.98
N SER A 482 2.23 45.91 -10.89
CA SER A 482 1.86 47.09 -10.10
C SER A 482 0.62 47.81 -10.62
N ASN A 483 0.39 47.77 -11.94
CA ASN A 483 -0.77 48.42 -12.57
C ASN A 483 -2.05 47.58 -12.51
N TYR A 484 -1.94 46.25 -12.41
CA TYR A 484 -3.09 45.35 -12.34
C TYR A 484 -3.55 45.14 -10.91
N SER A 485 -2.85 44.28 -10.15
CA SER A 485 -3.23 43.94 -8.79
C SER A 485 -2.22 43.02 -8.11
N ALA A 486 -2.13 43.16 -6.79
CA ALA A 486 -1.53 42.14 -5.94
C ALA A 486 -2.41 40.87 -5.90
N VAL A 487 -1.77 39.73 -5.66
CA VAL A 487 -2.49 38.46 -5.54
C VAL A 487 -3.13 38.35 -4.17
N TYR A 488 -4.44 38.18 -4.12
CA TYR A 488 -5.19 37.88 -2.90
C TYR A 488 -5.64 36.43 -2.89
N MET A 489 -5.64 35.81 -1.71
CA MET A 489 -5.96 34.39 -1.57
C MET A 489 -6.95 34.19 -0.44
N SER A 490 -7.84 33.21 -0.57
CA SER A 490 -8.76 32.84 0.49
C SER A 490 -8.03 32.38 1.76
N ALA A 491 -8.69 32.48 2.92
CA ALA A 491 -8.12 32.03 4.20
C ALA A 491 -7.70 30.54 4.14
N GLY A 492 -8.56 29.70 3.56
CA GLY A 492 -8.31 28.27 3.38
C GLY A 492 -7.12 27.98 2.46
N LYS A 493 -6.98 28.70 1.34
CA LYS A 493 -5.83 28.51 0.44
C LYS A 493 -4.52 28.99 1.07
N SER A 494 -4.52 30.14 1.71
CA SER A 494 -3.33 30.69 2.39
C SER A 494 -2.81 29.74 3.48
N LEU A 495 -3.71 29.23 4.32
CA LEU A 495 -3.34 28.26 5.36
C LEU A 495 -2.93 26.91 4.77
N SER A 496 -3.55 26.45 3.68
CA SER A 496 -3.13 25.23 2.99
C SER A 496 -1.67 25.31 2.52
N TYR A 497 -1.24 26.45 1.96
CA TYR A 497 0.17 26.66 1.59
C TYR A 497 1.07 26.74 2.83
N GLY A 498 0.68 27.50 3.86
CA GLY A 498 1.44 27.61 5.10
C GLY A 498 1.67 26.26 5.78
N MET A 499 0.62 25.43 5.88
CA MET A 499 0.69 24.08 6.43
C MET A 499 1.55 23.15 5.56
N SER A 500 1.52 23.31 4.23
CA SER A 500 2.38 22.54 3.33
C SER A 500 3.87 22.84 3.56
N PHE A 501 4.23 24.11 3.80
CA PHE A 501 5.61 24.47 4.19
C PHE A 501 5.97 23.97 5.59
N ALA A 502 5.05 24.10 6.54
CA ALA A 502 5.24 23.60 7.90
C ALA A 502 5.44 22.08 7.92
N LEU A 503 4.72 21.33 7.09
CA LEU A 503 4.80 19.87 6.99
C LEU A 503 6.22 19.37 6.75
N TYR A 504 7.00 20.00 5.87
CA TYR A 504 8.39 19.60 5.63
C TYR A 504 9.25 19.74 6.88
N SER A 505 9.14 20.86 7.58
CA SER A 505 9.89 21.09 8.83
C SER A 505 9.41 20.18 9.97
N ALA A 506 8.11 19.94 10.05
CA ALA A 506 7.48 19.06 11.02
C ALA A 506 7.91 17.61 10.79
N LEU A 507 7.98 17.16 9.53
CA LEU A 507 8.41 15.81 9.18
C LEU A 507 9.87 15.57 9.58
N VAL A 508 10.77 16.51 9.30
CA VAL A 508 12.16 16.43 9.74
C VAL A 508 12.25 16.39 11.26
N THR A 509 11.52 17.27 11.95
CA THR A 509 11.49 17.32 13.42
C THR A 509 10.94 16.02 14.02
N HIS A 510 9.83 15.52 13.48
CA HIS A 510 9.21 14.27 13.89
C HIS A 510 10.14 13.08 13.70
N MET A 511 10.81 13.00 12.54
CA MET A 511 11.79 11.95 12.25
C MET A 511 12.96 11.97 13.24
N ILE A 512 13.47 13.16 13.57
CA ILE A 512 14.58 13.32 14.53
C ILE A 512 14.14 12.97 15.95
N LEU A 513 12.92 13.31 16.38
CA LEU A 513 12.47 13.07 17.75
C LEU A 513 12.06 11.61 17.98
N GLN A 514 11.22 11.06 17.10
CA GLN A 514 10.65 9.72 17.24
C GLN A 514 11.61 8.63 16.77
N HIS A 515 12.19 8.78 15.58
CA HIS A 515 13.02 7.73 14.97
C HIS A 515 14.53 7.95 15.19
N ARG A 516 14.93 8.67 16.25
CA ARG A 516 16.35 8.98 16.55
C ARG A 516 17.26 7.76 16.59
N SER A 517 16.80 6.65 17.16
CA SER A 517 17.58 5.43 17.33
C SER A 517 17.85 4.78 15.96
N GLN A 518 16.79 4.63 15.18
CA GLN A 518 16.84 4.09 13.82
C GLN A 518 17.69 4.99 12.90
N LEU A 519 17.56 6.31 13.01
CA LEU A 519 18.34 7.27 12.24
C LEU A 519 19.83 7.21 12.57
N LYS A 520 20.21 7.10 13.86
CA LYS A 520 21.61 6.92 14.28
C LYS A 520 22.22 5.64 13.69
N THR A 521 21.47 4.53 13.74
CA THR A 521 21.91 3.25 13.18
C THR A 521 22.04 3.32 11.66
N GLY A 522 21.06 3.91 10.97
CA GLY A 522 21.10 4.14 9.52
C GLY A 522 22.29 5.01 9.10
N LEU A 523 22.52 6.14 9.76
CA LEU A 523 23.65 7.03 9.49
C LEU A 523 24.99 6.35 9.75
N LYS A 524 25.11 5.54 10.82
CA LYS A 524 26.31 4.75 11.10
C LYS A 524 26.60 3.73 10.00
N ASN A 525 25.57 3.08 9.47
CA ASN A 525 25.69 2.11 8.38
C ASN A 525 26.07 2.78 7.05
N VAL A 526 25.49 3.95 6.77
CA VAL A 526 25.85 4.78 5.62
C VAL A 526 27.29 5.27 5.74
N ALA A 527 27.70 5.79 6.91
CA ALA A 527 29.06 6.24 7.18
C ALA A 527 30.09 5.11 7.08
N ARG A 528 29.74 3.87 7.47
CA ARG A 528 30.59 2.68 7.25
C ARG A 528 30.64 2.26 5.78
N GLY A 529 29.55 2.43 5.04
CA GLY A 529 29.51 2.16 3.59
C GLY A 529 30.26 3.19 2.76
N LEU A 530 30.31 4.45 3.22
CA LEU A 530 31.06 5.56 2.61
C LEU A 530 32.49 5.71 3.18
N GLY A 531 32.75 5.12 4.35
CA GLY A 531 34.00 5.26 5.10
C GLY A 531 35.08 4.25 4.69
N TRP A 532 36.13 4.78 4.06
CA TRP A 532 37.51 4.28 4.11
C TRP A 532 37.86 3.00 3.33
N ARG A 533 37.82 3.07 2.00
CA ARG A 533 38.64 2.19 1.13
C ARG A 533 40.07 2.75 1.04
N GLY A 534 40.80 2.68 2.15
CA GLY A 534 42.21 3.02 2.25
C GLY A 534 43.02 1.80 2.65
N SER A 535 43.75 1.23 1.69
CA SER A 535 44.85 0.26 1.87
C SER A 535 44.53 -1.14 2.40
N ARG A 536 44.19 -2.07 1.47
CA ARG A 536 44.87 -3.37 1.28
C ARG A 536 44.26 -4.15 0.09
N ALA A 537 44.92 -4.05 -1.06
CA ALA A 537 45.03 -5.18 -1.99
C ALA A 537 45.73 -6.31 -1.23
N ASN A 538 45.22 -7.54 -1.17
CA ASN A 538 45.22 -8.52 -2.24
C ASN A 538 44.19 -9.63 -1.97
N CYS A 539 43.57 -10.13 -3.03
CA CYS A 539 42.97 -11.47 -3.25
C CYS A 539 41.75 -11.31 -4.18
N PRO A 540 41.82 -11.79 -5.45
CA PRO A 540 40.68 -11.77 -6.36
C PRO A 540 39.76 -12.95 -6.02
N GLY A 541 38.44 -12.69 -5.90
CA GLY A 541 37.42 -13.74 -5.88
C GLY A 541 36.34 -13.69 -4.79
N LYS A 542 36.46 -12.82 -3.77
CA LYS A 542 35.43 -12.67 -2.71
C LYS A 542 35.45 -11.23 -2.19
N ARG A 543 34.79 -10.26 -2.84
CA ARG A 543 34.94 -8.84 -2.42
C ARG A 543 33.73 -7.92 -2.67
N VAL A 544 32.51 -8.46 -2.70
CA VAL A 544 31.28 -7.65 -2.59
C VAL A 544 30.34 -8.15 -1.47
N ASP A 545 30.55 -9.38 -0.97
CA ASP A 545 29.66 -10.02 0.01
C ASP A 545 29.82 -9.50 1.45
N ASP A 546 30.97 -8.92 1.81
CA ASP A 546 31.22 -8.47 3.19
C ASP A 546 30.50 -7.17 3.57
N ASN A 547 30.02 -6.38 2.61
CA ASN A 547 29.23 -5.17 2.90
C ASN A 547 27.79 -5.48 3.33
N MET A 548 27.35 -6.74 3.19
CA MET A 548 26.04 -7.22 3.67
C MET A 548 26.10 -7.66 5.15
N ARG A 549 27.28 -8.11 5.61
CA ARG A 549 27.53 -8.63 6.97
C ARG A 549 27.58 -7.57 8.09
N GLY A 550 27.22 -6.32 7.77
CA GLY A 550 27.22 -5.18 8.70
C GLY A 550 25.90 -4.97 9.44
N MET A 551 24.80 -5.60 9.00
CA MET A 551 23.71 -5.97 9.92
C MET A 551 24.26 -7.12 10.77
N LYS A 552 24.00 -7.17 12.07
CA LYS A 552 24.39 -8.35 12.85
C LYS A 552 23.83 -9.56 12.08
N ALA A 553 24.62 -10.60 11.87
CA ALA A 553 24.14 -11.85 11.28
C ALA A 553 22.97 -12.45 12.08
N GLU A 554 22.75 -11.98 13.30
CA GLU A 554 21.62 -12.29 14.17
C GLU A 554 20.34 -11.48 13.85
N ASP A 555 20.42 -10.35 13.12
CA ASP A 555 19.25 -9.53 12.73
C ASP A 555 18.64 -9.98 11.37
N GLU A 556 19.46 -10.56 10.48
CA GLU A 556 18.98 -11.12 9.20
C GLU A 556 18.19 -12.43 9.38
N ASP A 557 18.43 -13.16 10.47
CA ASP A 557 17.79 -14.46 10.75
C ASP A 557 16.38 -14.35 11.39
N VAL A 558 15.96 -13.15 11.84
CA VAL A 558 14.69 -12.99 12.59
C VAL A 558 13.51 -12.57 11.72
N ASP A 559 13.73 -11.86 10.60
CA ASP A 559 12.62 -11.32 9.79
C ASP A 559 12.23 -12.24 8.62
N VAL A 560 11.02 -12.79 8.69
CA VAL A 560 10.40 -13.61 7.64
C VAL A 560 10.44 -12.94 6.25
N ASN A 561 10.26 -11.62 6.17
CA ASN A 561 10.24 -10.90 4.90
C ASN A 561 11.61 -10.95 4.20
N ASN A 562 12.68 -10.70 4.97
CA ASN A 562 14.05 -10.77 4.45
C ASN A 562 14.46 -12.20 4.09
N ARG A 563 14.05 -13.19 4.91
CA ARG A 563 14.24 -14.63 4.61
C ARG A 563 13.60 -15.03 3.28
N LEU A 564 12.35 -14.63 3.04
CA LEU A 564 11.64 -14.94 1.80
C LEU A 564 12.25 -14.21 0.58
N MET A 565 12.67 -12.95 0.75
CA MET A 565 13.36 -12.23 -0.32
C MET A 565 14.73 -12.81 -0.67
N ALA A 566 15.45 -13.39 0.30
CA ALA A 566 16.76 -14.00 0.08
C ALA A 566 16.72 -15.25 -0.81
N ALA A 567 15.57 -15.93 -0.89
CA ALA A 567 15.37 -17.08 -1.79
C ALA A 567 15.46 -16.68 -3.28
N TYR A 568 15.30 -15.40 -3.60
CA TYR A 568 15.41 -14.89 -4.97
C TYR A 568 16.83 -14.39 -5.25
N PRO A 569 17.44 -14.77 -6.39
CA PRO A 569 18.71 -14.20 -6.81
C PRO A 569 18.55 -12.67 -6.92
N LYS A 570 19.50 -11.89 -6.39
CA LYS A 570 19.44 -10.41 -6.34
C LYS A 570 19.28 -9.75 -7.73
N GLY A 571 19.55 -10.47 -8.82
CA GLY A 571 19.29 -10.05 -10.21
C GLY A 571 17.84 -10.22 -10.68
N THR A 572 16.97 -10.92 -9.95
CA THR A 572 15.58 -11.20 -10.35
C THR A 572 14.68 -9.96 -10.33
N TYR A 573 15.09 -8.91 -9.59
CA TYR A 573 14.43 -7.60 -9.65
C TYR A 573 14.68 -6.84 -10.96
N GLN A 574 15.51 -7.37 -11.88
CA GLN A 574 15.72 -6.79 -13.20
C GLN A 574 14.41 -6.72 -14.02
N TYR A 575 13.43 -7.59 -13.78
CA TYR A 575 12.13 -7.49 -14.45
C TYR A 575 11.33 -6.26 -14.01
N VAL A 576 11.45 -5.84 -12.75
CA VAL A 576 10.89 -4.56 -12.26
C VAL A 576 11.63 -3.40 -12.93
N LEU A 577 12.96 -3.49 -13.05
CA LEU A 577 13.79 -2.49 -13.73
C LEU A 577 13.57 -2.42 -15.26
N VAL A 578 13.01 -3.45 -15.90
CA VAL A 578 12.66 -3.45 -17.34
C VAL A 578 11.19 -3.10 -17.54
N SER A 579 10.30 -3.55 -16.66
CA SER A 579 8.86 -3.25 -16.76
C SER A 579 8.58 -1.78 -16.46
N HIS A 580 9.33 -1.15 -15.56
CA HIS A 580 9.13 0.25 -15.18
C HIS A 580 9.49 1.23 -16.30
N PRO A 581 10.65 1.14 -16.99
CA PRO A 581 10.94 1.96 -18.16
C PRO A 581 9.94 1.76 -19.31
N VAL A 582 9.44 0.54 -19.52
CA VAL A 582 8.45 0.28 -20.57
C VAL A 582 7.08 0.86 -20.19
N ALA A 583 6.65 0.70 -18.95
CA ALA A 583 5.46 1.35 -18.41
C ALA A 583 5.58 2.88 -18.47
N LEU A 584 6.78 3.43 -18.23
CA LEU A 584 7.10 4.84 -18.35
C LEU A 584 7.04 5.37 -19.78
N CYS A 585 7.61 4.63 -20.74
CA CYS A 585 7.52 4.98 -22.16
C CYS A 585 6.07 4.90 -22.68
N ILE A 586 5.22 4.09 -22.04
CA ILE A 586 3.79 4.01 -22.36
C ILE A 586 3.00 5.14 -21.72
N GLN A 587 3.42 5.58 -20.54
CA GLN A 587 2.77 6.64 -19.78
C GLN A 587 3.04 8.05 -20.34
N ASN A 588 4.24 8.27 -20.89
CA ASN A 588 4.69 9.53 -21.48
C ASN A 588 4.37 9.60 -22.97
#